data_AF-A0A3D2J8P3-F1
#
_entry.id   AF-A0A3D2J8P3-F1
#
_cell.length_a   1.000
_cell.length_b   1.000
_cell.length_c   1.000
_cell.angle_alpha   90.00
_cell.angle_beta   90.00
_cell.angle_gamma   90.00
#
_symmetry.space_group_name_H-M   'P 1'
#
loop_
_entity.id
_entity.type
_entity.pdbx_description
1 polymer ?
#
loop_
_entity_poly.entity_id
_entity_poly.type
_entity_poly.pdbx_seq_one_letter_code
_entity_poly.pdbx_strand_id
1 'polypeptide(L)'
;DRAKYTNIQRDPAISLIVDDLVGHKYISAYGQAEVLEQPPVDIVRKLISKYVSAEQVDQLVQASIVPPRILVKLHPDKIVAR
;
A
#
# COMPACT_ATOMS: atom_id res chain seq x y z
N ASP A 1 9.06 -10.59 12.11
CA ASP A 1 10.02 -10.03 11.15
C ASP A 1 9.48 -10.16 9.74
N ARG A 2 9.59 -9.11 8.91
CA ARG A 2 9.08 -9.09 7.52
C ARG A 2 10.20 -8.57 6.63
N ALA A 3 10.79 -9.43 5.80
CA ALA A 3 11.92 -9.06 4.93
C ALA A 3 11.65 -7.80 4.08
N LYS A 4 10.43 -7.64 3.56
CA LYS A 4 10.04 -6.42 2.82
C LYS A 4 10.14 -5.14 3.65
N TYR A 5 9.80 -5.19 4.94
CA TYR A 5 9.91 -4.05 5.83
C TYR A 5 11.38 -3.67 6.05
N THR A 6 12.21 -4.65 6.38
CA THR A 6 13.65 -4.46 6.58
C THR A 6 14.35 -3.94 5.32
N ASN A 7 13.95 -4.43 4.15
CA ASN A 7 14.46 -3.95 2.88
C ASN A 7 14.08 -2.49 2.62
N ILE A 8 12.81 -2.11 2.85
CA ILE A 8 12.34 -0.72 2.69
C ILE A 8 13.03 0.24 3.66
N GLN A 9 13.25 -0.20 4.91
CA GLN A 9 13.97 0.60 5.92
C GLN A 9 15.45 0.80 5.53
N ARG A 10 16.07 -0.18 4.87
CA ARG A 10 17.46 -0.07 4.37
C ARG A 10 17.56 0.80 3.12
N ASP A 11 16.61 0.64 2.19
CA ASP A 11 16.56 1.37 0.92
C ASP A 11 15.08 1.64 0.56
N PRO A 12 14.63 2.91 0.56
CA PRO A 12 13.25 3.25 0.31
C PRO A 12 12.84 3.11 -1.17
N ALA A 13 13.76 2.81 -2.09
CA ALA A 13 13.42 2.63 -3.49
C ALA A 13 12.53 1.38 -3.68
N ILE A 14 11.30 1.60 -4.15
CA ILE A 14 10.33 0.54 -4.41
C ILE A 14 9.68 0.67 -5.79
N SER A 15 9.05 -0.42 -6.22
CA SER A 15 8.23 -0.46 -7.43
C SER A 15 6.91 -1.15 -7.12
N LEU A 16 5.81 -0.60 -7.64
CA LEU A 16 4.47 -1.18 -7.57
C LEU A 16 4.02 -1.53 -8.99
N ILE A 17 3.65 -2.79 -9.20
CA ILE A 17 3.09 -3.26 -10.47
C ILE A 17 1.61 -3.60 -10.24
N VAL A 18 0.75 -3.13 -11.14
CA VAL A 18 -0.67 -3.46 -11.19
C VAL A 18 -0.97 -4.08 -12.54
N ASP A 19 -1.35 -5.34 -12.53
CA ASP A 19 -1.65 -6.13 -13.73
C ASP A 19 -3.14 -6.02 -14.11
N ASP A 20 -3.40 -5.86 -15.40
CA ASP A 20 -4.69 -6.16 -16.02
C ASP A 20 -4.67 -7.60 -16.52
N LEU A 21 -5.26 -8.49 -15.71
CA LEU A 21 -5.29 -9.92 -15.95
C LEU A 21 -6.06 -10.31 -17.23
N VAL A 22 -6.95 -9.44 -17.73
CA VAL A 22 -7.76 -9.70 -18.93
C VAL A 22 -7.05 -9.16 -20.17
N GLY A 23 -6.49 -7.95 -20.08
CA GLY A 23 -5.83 -7.28 -21.21
C GLY A 23 -4.38 -7.69 -21.45
N HIS A 24 -3.78 -8.52 -20.58
CA HIS A 24 -2.34 -8.85 -20.57
C HIS A 24 -1.45 -7.60 -20.55
N LYS A 25 -1.90 -6.55 -19.86
CA LYS A 25 -1.22 -5.26 -19.73
C LYS A 25 -0.85 -5.03 -18.28
N TYR A 26 0.07 -4.12 -18.03
CA TYR A 26 0.39 -3.70 -16.67
C TYR A 26 0.81 -2.24 -16.60
N ILE A 27 0.68 -1.68 -15.40
CA ILE A 27 1.23 -0.39 -15.04
C ILE A 27 2.25 -0.60 -13.92
N SER A 28 3.45 -0.08 -14.09
CA SER A 28 4.48 -0.02 -13.05
C SER A 28 4.71 1.42 -12.60
N ALA A 29 4.64 1.65 -11.30
CA ALA A 29 5.05 2.90 -10.66
C ALA A 29 6.36 2.66 -9.89
N TYR A 30 7.37 3.48 -10.15
CA TYR A 30 8.68 3.47 -9.50
C TYR A 30 8.83 4.72 -8.65
N GLY A 31 9.44 4.60 -7.47
CA GLY A 31 9.72 5.76 -6.63
C GLY A 31 10.17 5.40 -5.22
N GLN A 32 9.92 6.31 -4.29
CA GLN A 32 10.37 6.19 -2.90
C GLN A 32 9.22 5.85 -1.95
N ALA A 33 9.51 4.97 -0.99
CA ALA A 33 8.60 4.59 0.08
C ALA A 33 8.71 5.55 1.28
N GLU A 34 7.55 5.95 1.80
CA GLU A 34 7.38 6.56 3.11
C GLU A 34 6.65 5.55 4.01
N VAL A 35 7.27 5.18 5.13
CA VAL A 35 6.67 4.28 6.13
C VAL A 35 5.99 5.10 7.21
N LEU A 36 4.70 4.87 7.41
CA LEU A 36 3.94 5.36 8.55
C LEU A 36 3.70 4.22 9.53
N GLU A 37 4.46 4.19 10.63
CA GLU A 37 4.31 3.16 11.67
C GLU A 37 3.00 3.30 12.45
N GLN A 38 2.44 4.51 12.51
CA GLN A 38 1.15 4.83 13.14
C GLN A 38 0.26 5.55 12.12
N PRO A 39 -0.35 4.82 11.18
CA PRO A 39 -1.11 5.46 10.11
C PRO A 39 -2.40 6.11 10.64
N PRO A 40 -2.74 7.32 10.17
CA PRO A 40 -4.01 7.96 10.54
C PRO A 40 -5.21 7.08 10.17
N VAL A 41 -6.14 6.89 11.11
CA VAL A 41 -7.32 6.03 10.95
C VAL A 41 -8.14 6.41 9.71
N ASP A 42 -8.28 7.71 9.44
CA ASP A 42 -9.05 8.22 8.30
C ASP A 42 -8.45 7.82 6.96
N ILE A 43 -7.11 7.78 6.86
CA ILE A 43 -6.42 7.32 5.65
C ILE A 43 -6.65 5.81 5.46
N VAL A 44 -6.51 5.03 6.54
CA VAL A 44 -6.73 3.58 6.51
C VAL A 44 -8.17 3.26 6.10
N ARG A 45 -9.15 3.95 6.69
CA ARG A 45 -10.57 3.85 6.32
C ARG A 45 -10.79 4.15 4.85
N LYS A 46 -10.28 5.29 4.36
CA LYS A 46 -10.42 5.68 2.95
C LYS A 46 -9.83 4.66 1.99
N LEU A 47 -8.72 4.01 2.34
CA LEU A 47 -8.12 2.96 1.52
C LEU A 47 -8.96 1.69 1.52
N ILE A 48 -9.37 1.21 2.69
CA ILE A 48 -10.16 -0.01 2.84
C ILE A 48 -11.51 0.10 2.14
N SER A 49 -12.21 1.23 2.30
CA SER A 49 -13.52 1.46 1.67
C SER A 49 -13.51 1.41 0.13
N LYS A 50 -12.34 1.41 -0.52
CA LYS A 50 -12.25 1.18 -1.98
C LYS A 50 -12.42 -0.28 -2.39
N TYR A 51 -12.24 -1.21 -1.46
CA TYR A 51 -12.12 -2.64 -1.76
C TYR A 51 -13.17 -3.53 -1.09
N VAL A 52 -13.89 -3.01 -0.10
CA VAL A 52 -14.84 -3.78 0.71
C VAL A 52 -16.15 -3.04 0.87
N SER A 53 -17.21 -3.77 1.23
CA SER A 53 -18.52 -3.18 1.47
C SER A 53 -18.54 -2.36 2.78
N ALA A 54 -19.50 -1.45 2.90
CA ALA A 54 -19.61 -0.55 4.07
C ALA A 54 -19.69 -1.32 5.40
N GLU A 55 -20.34 -2.48 5.40
CA GLU A 55 -20.51 -3.35 6.58
C GLU A 55 -19.18 -3.95 7.06
N GLN A 56 -18.18 -4.07 6.19
CA GLN A 56 -16.87 -4.67 6.49
C GLN A 56 -15.81 -3.63 6.88
N VAL A 57 -16.03 -2.34 6.56
CA VAL A 57 -15.02 -1.28 6.69
C VAL A 57 -14.53 -1.18 8.13
N ASP A 58 -15.43 -1.04 9.10
CA ASP A 58 -15.05 -0.78 10.49
C ASP A 58 -14.20 -1.90 11.07
N GLN A 59 -14.60 -3.15 10.85
CA GLN A 59 -13.86 -4.32 11.31
C GLN A 59 -12.43 -4.35 10.72
N LEU A 60 -12.30 -4.11 9.42
CA LEU A 60 -11.01 -4.16 8.73
C LEU A 60 -10.11 -2.97 9.07
N VAL A 61 -10.69 -1.78 9.31
CA VAL A 61 -9.96 -0.61 9.81
C VAL A 61 -9.36 -0.92 11.18
N GLN A 62 -10.18 -1.42 12.12
CA GLN A 62 -9.71 -1.78 13.46
C GLN A 62 -8.58 -2.83 13.41
N ALA A 63 -8.71 -3.86 12.58
CA ALA A 63 -7.68 -4.87 12.38
C ALA A 63 -6.38 -4.33 11.73
N SER A 64 -6.45 -3.16 11.08
CA SER A 64 -5.33 -2.57 10.32
C SER A 64 -4.58 -1.48 11.08
N ILE A 65 -5.13 -0.97 12.19
CA ILE A 65 -4.49 0.04 13.04
C ILE A 65 -3.82 -0.55 14.30
N VAL A 66 -4.02 -1.85 14.55
CA VAL A 66 -3.36 -2.55 15.66
C VAL A 66 -1.92 -2.92 15.28
N PRO A 67 -0.93 -2.72 16.18
CA PRO A 67 0.45 -3.13 15.94
C PRO A 67 0.57 -4.63 15.60
N PRO A 68 1.52 -5.04 14.74
CA PRO A 68 2.60 -4.26 14.12
C PRO A 68 2.28 -3.84 12.66
N ARG A 69 1.06 -3.38 12.38
CA ARG A 69 0.67 -2.91 11.04
C ARG A 69 1.29 -1.53 10.77
N ILE A 70 1.72 -1.32 9.53
CA ILE A 70 2.24 -0.05 9.02
C ILE A 70 1.53 0.31 7.72
N LEU A 71 1.55 1.58 7.34
CA LEU A 71 1.17 2.03 6.01
C LEU A 71 2.43 2.38 5.22
N VAL A 72 2.57 1.79 4.03
CA VAL A 72 3.62 2.15 3.07
C VAL A 72 3.00 3.04 2.01
N LYS A 73 3.48 4.26 1.92
CA LYS A 73 3.07 5.23 0.90
C LYS A 73 4.18 5.33 -0.14
N LEU A 74 3.83 5.05 -1.39
CA LEU A 74 4.73 5.26 -2.54
C LEU A 74 4.56 6.70 -3.04
N HIS A 75 5.67 7.41 -3.18
CA HIS A 75 5.79 8.65 -3.94
C HIS A 75 6.36 8.31 -5.33
N PRO A 76 5.53 8.22 -6.38
CA PRO A 76 6.01 7.81 -7.69
C PRO A 76 6.81 8.91 -8.38
N ASP A 77 8.01 8.56 -8.86
CA ASP A 77 8.85 9.42 -9.69
C ASP A 77 8.67 9.10 -11.18
N LYS A 78 8.25 7.86 -11.50
CA LYS A 78 8.06 7.38 -12.87
C LYS A 78 6.92 6.37 -12.94
N ILE A 79 6.08 6.49 -13.97
CA ILE A 79 5.03 5.54 -14.31
C ILE A 79 5.28 5.00 -15.72
N VAL A 80 5.19 3.68 -15.89
CA VAL A 80 5.34 2.99 -17.18
C VAL A 80 4.12 2.10 -17.41
N ALA A 81 3.53 2.17 -18.60
CA ALA A 81 2.44 1.28 -19.02
C ALA A 81 2.91 0.39 -20.17
N ARG A 82 2.53 -0.88 -20.14
CA ARG A 82 2.82 -1.88 -21.18
C ARG A 82 1.60 -2.72 -21.47
#